data_AF-A0A2E1GR94-F1
#
_entry.id   AF-A0A2E1GR94-F1
#
_cell.length_a   1.000
_cell.length_b   1.000
_cell.length_c   1.000
_cell.angle_alpha   90.00
_cell.angle_beta   90.00
_cell.angle_gamma   90.00
#
_symmetry.space_group_name_H-M   'P 1'
#
loop_
_entity.id
_entity.type
_entity.pdbx_description
1 polymer ?
#
loop_
_entity_poly.entity_id
_entity_poly.type
_entity_poly.pdbx_seq_one_letter_code
_entity_poly.pdbx_strand_id
1 'polypeptide(L)' 'MLRRKNTLTECFKKAKQYYKNGEQDKARDYCDMGIAYIREKRSQGMQANELLENVRLDLWLERFWMFLENKKLLLT' A
#
# COMPACT_ATOMS: atom_id res chain seq x y z
N MET A 1 -9.08 -12.09 -10.27
CA MET A 1 -8.19 -11.24 -11.09
C MET A 1 -8.34 -9.80 -10.61
N LEU A 2 -7.40 -9.25 -9.83
CA LEU A 2 -7.42 -7.82 -9.50
C LEU A 2 -7.26 -7.05 -10.81
N ARG A 3 -8.27 -6.26 -11.18
CA ARG A 3 -8.15 -5.33 -12.32
C ARG A 3 -6.97 -4.39 -12.01
N ARG A 4 -5.91 -4.44 -12.84
CA ARG A 4 -4.65 -3.69 -12.67
C ARG A 4 -4.81 -2.17 -12.44
N LYS A 5 -5.99 -1.60 -12.71
CA LYS A 5 -6.27 -0.16 -12.59
C LYS A 5 -6.30 0.38 -11.16
N ASN A 6 -6.52 -0.45 -10.12
CA ASN A 6 -6.75 0.02 -8.74
C ASN A 6 -6.03 -0.85 -7.67
N THR A 7 -4.88 -1.44 -7.99
CA THR A 7 -4.13 -2.31 -7.08
C THR A 7 -3.84 -1.67 -5.72
N LEU A 8 -3.29 -0.44 -5.69
CA LEU A 8 -2.90 0.25 -4.44
C LEU A 8 -4.11 0.64 -3.61
N THR A 9 -5.17 1.12 -4.26
CA THR A 9 -6.45 1.43 -3.64
C THR A 9 -7.04 0.20 -2.96
N GLU A 10 -7.07 -0.95 -3.65
CA GLU A 10 -7.62 -2.17 -3.09
C GLU A 10 -6.74 -2.74 -1.97
N CYS A 11 -5.41 -2.69 -2.10
CA CYS A 11 -4.50 -3.04 -1.01
C CYS A 11 -4.76 -2.19 0.23
N PHE A 12 -4.85 -0.87 0.09
CA PHE A 12 -5.04 0.02 1.22
C PHE A 12 -6.43 -0.12 1.87
N LYS A 13 -7.48 -0.33 1.07
CA LYS A 13 -8.82 -0.64 1.59
C LYS A 13 -8.83 -1.92 2.41
N LYS A 14 -8.20 -2.98 1.91
CA LYS A 14 -8.13 -4.26 2.61
C LYS A 14 -7.29 -4.17 3.86
N ALA A 15 -6.16 -3.47 3.84
CA ALA A 15 -5.35 -3.21 5.03
C ALA A 15 -6.19 -2.56 6.16
N LYS A 16 -6.96 -1.52 5.83
CA LYS A 16 -7.90 -0.88 6.76
C LYS A 16 -8.98 -1.82 7.27
N GLN A 17 -9.56 -2.65 6.39
CA GLN A 17 -10.60 -3.60 6.73
C GLN A 17 -10.09 -4.69 7.69
N TYR A 18 -8.97 -5.33 7.38
CA TYR A 18 -8.38 -6.36 8.23
C TYR A 18 -7.94 -5.81 9.59
N TYR A 19 -7.37 -4.60 9.61
CA TYR A 19 -7.05 -3.95 10.88
C TYR A 19 -8.30 -3.72 11.74
N LYS A 20 -9.40 -3.25 11.14
CA LYS A 20 -10.68 -3.08 11.84
C LYS A 20 -11.23 -4.41 12.39
N ASN A 21 -10.97 -5.51 11.70
CA ASN A 21 -11.38 -6.86 12.12
C ASN A 21 -10.45 -7.49 13.16
N GLY A 22 -9.37 -6.83 13.57
CA GLY A 22 -8.36 -7.39 14.47
C GLY A 22 -7.38 -8.36 13.79
N GLU A 23 -7.45 -8.51 12.47
CA GLU A 23 -6.59 -9.38 11.68
C GLU A 23 -5.29 -8.64 11.29
N GLN A 24 -4.45 -8.38 12.28
CA GLN A 24 -3.26 -7.50 12.16
C GLN A 24 -2.24 -7.98 11.12
N ASP A 25 -1.96 -9.29 11.07
CA ASP A 25 -1.00 -9.84 10.10
C ASP A 25 -1.49 -9.64 8.66
N LYS A 26 -2.78 -9.89 8.39
CA LYS A 26 -3.36 -9.62 7.07
C LYS A 26 -3.35 -8.13 6.74
N ALA A 27 -3.57 -7.26 7.73
CA ALA A 27 -3.47 -5.83 7.52
C ALA A 27 -2.07 -5.42 7.07
N ARG A 28 -1.03 -6.01 7.68
CA ARG A 28 0.38 -5.85 7.30
C ARG A 28 0.63 -6.39 5.89
N ASP A 29 0.22 -7.62 5.60
CA ASP A 29 0.44 -8.25 4.29
C ASP A 29 -0.08 -7.38 3.14
N TYR A 30 -1.27 -6.78 3.28
CA TYR A 30 -1.82 -5.90 2.26
C TYR A 30 -1.07 -4.57 2.12
N CYS A 31 -0.49 -4.04 3.21
CA CYS A 31 0.44 -2.91 3.12
C CYS A 31 1.71 -3.30 2.36
N ASP A 32 2.31 -4.45 2.69
CA ASP A 32 3.54 -4.93 2.06
C ASP A 32 3.33 -5.21 0.57
N MET A 33 2.19 -5.79 0.19
CA MET A 33 1.80 -5.94 -1.21
C MET A 33 1.71 -4.59 -1.95
N GLY A 34 1.16 -3.56 -1.31
CA GLY A 34 1.10 -2.21 -1.87
C GLY A 34 2.49 -1.59 -2.05
N ILE A 35 3.35 -1.70 -1.04
CA ILE A 35 4.74 -1.22 -1.08
C ILE A 35 5.55 -1.96 -2.15
N ALA A 36 5.38 -3.28 -2.27
CA ALA A 36 6.04 -4.09 -3.30
C ALA A 36 5.60 -3.67 -4.71
N TYR A 37 4.31 -3.40 -4.93
CA TYR A 37 3.81 -2.89 -6.21
C TYR A 37 4.39 -1.50 -6.54
N ILE A 38 4.50 -0.59 -5.56
CA ILE A 38 5.18 0.70 -5.75
C ILE A 38 6.63 0.49 -6.16
N ARG A 39 7.36 -0.41 -5.48
CA ARG A 39 8.75 -0.74 -5.83
C ARG A 39 8.87 -1.28 -7.25
N GLU A 40 7.97 -2.15 -7.67
CA GLU A 40 7.91 -2.66 -9.05
C GLU A 40 7.74 -1.51 -10.05
N LYS A 41 6.81 -0.58 -9.79
CA LYS A 41 6.60 0.58 -10.68
C LYS A 41 7.82 1.48 -10.78
N ARG A 42 8.51 1.72 -9.65
CA ARG A 42 9.78 2.46 -9.64
C ARG A 42 10.87 1.74 -10.43
N SER A 43 10.97 0.42 -10.32
CA SER A 43 11.92 -0.37 -11.13
C SER A 43 11.61 -0.34 -12.63
N GLN A 44 10.36 -0.06 -13.01
CA GLN A 44 9.92 0.14 -14.39
C GLN A 44 10.12 1.59 -14.88
N GLY A 45 10.74 2.46 -14.06
CA GLY A 45 11.09 3.83 -14.44
C GLY A 45 10.08 4.90 -14.01
N MET A 46 8.97 4.52 -13.35
CA MET A 46 8.00 5.49 -12.82
C MET A 46 8.62 6.32 -11.69
N GLN A 47 8.51 7.63 -11.79
CA GLN A 47 9.03 8.61 -10.85
C GLN A 47 8.08 8.78 -9.65
N ALA A 48 8.64 9.21 -8.52
CA ALA A 48 7.90 9.35 -7.27
C ALA A 48 6.75 10.37 -7.34
N ASN A 49 6.90 11.41 -8.18
CA ASN A 49 5.90 12.47 -8.37
C ASN A 49 4.83 12.13 -9.43
N GLU A 50 4.97 11.02 -10.16
CA GLU A 50 3.99 10.60 -11.15
C GLU A 50 2.73 10.02 -10.49
N LEU A 51 1.61 10.13 -11.21
CA LEU A 51 0.31 9.68 -10.73
C LEU A 51 0.09 8.20 -11.04
N LEU A 52 -0.26 7.45 -10.00
CA LEU A 52 -0.75 6.08 -10.09
C LEU A 52 -2.08 6.01 -9.33
N GLU A 53 -3.16 5.66 -10.03
CA GLU A 53 -4.51 5.66 -9.46
C GLU A 53 -4.96 7.06 -9.00
N ASN A 54 -4.62 8.10 -9.77
CA ASN A 54 -4.91 9.51 -9.49
C ASN A 54 -4.28 10.05 -8.20
N VAL A 55 -3.26 9.38 -7.67
CA VAL A 55 -2.51 9.76 -6.47
C VAL A 55 -1.03 9.65 -6.79
N ARG A 56 -0.21 10.56 -6.29
CA ARG A 56 1.24 10.47 -6.51
C ARG A 56 1.82 9.21 -5.88
N LEU A 57 2.82 8.62 -6.53
CA LEU A 57 3.45 7.39 -6.09
C LEU A 57 4.10 7.53 -4.70
N ASP A 58 4.73 8.67 -4.41
CA ASP A 58 5.29 9.03 -3.09
C ASP A 58 4.21 9.04 -2.00
N LEU A 59 3.06 9.66 -2.28
CA LEU A 59 1.95 9.77 -1.35
C LEU A 59 1.32 8.40 -1.07
N TRP A 60 1.29 7.49 -2.05
CA TRP A 60 0.91 6.11 -1.79
C TRP A 60 1.87 5.42 -0.82
N LEU A 61 3.18 5.58 -1.04
CA LEU A 61 4.20 4.97 -0.19
C LEU A 61 4.09 5.48 1.25
N GLU A 62 3.95 6.80 1.43
CA GLU A 62 3.71 7.42 2.74
C GLU A 62 2.45 6.88 3.42
N ARG A 63 1.34 6.72 2.69
CA ARG A 63 0.10 6.17 3.26
C ARG A 63 0.28 4.77 3.82
N PHE A 64 1.01 3.90 3.14
CA PHE A 64 1.27 2.54 3.63
C PHE A 64 2.18 2.56 4.87
N TRP A 65 3.29 3.30 4.82
CA TRP A 65 4.21 3.41 5.96
C TRP A 65 3.55 4.04 7.19
N MET A 66 2.86 5.17 7.02
CA MET A 66 2.13 5.82 8.10
C MET A 66 1.04 4.92 8.66
N PHE A 67 0.38 4.10 7.84
CA PHE A 67 -0.60 3.14 8.35
C PHE A 67 0.07 2.08 9.23
N LEU A 68 1.18 1.48 8.78
CA LEU A 68 1.91 0.49 9.57
C LEU A 68 2.43 1.09 10.89
N GLU A 69 3.05 2.26 10.83
CA GLU A 69 3.63 2.95 11.99
C GLU A 69 2.55 3.33 13.01
N ASN A 70 1.50 4.05 12.57
CA ASN A 70 0.44 4.51 13.46
C ASN A 70 -0.36 3.36 14.10
N LYS A 71 -0.37 2.18 13.46
CA LYS A 71 -1.05 0.99 13.97
C LYS A 71 -0.14 0.01 14.72
N LYS A 72 1.14 0.37 14.92
CA LYS A 72 2.16 -0.50 15.54
C LYS A 72 2.29 -1.85 14.83
N LEU A 73 2.18 -1.84 13.51
CA LEU A 73 2.30 -3.03 12.65
C LEU A 73 3.67 -3.16 11.99
N LEU A 74 4.58 -2.21 12.17
CA LEU A 74 5.97 -2.36 11.71
C LEU A 74 6.60 -3.58 12.39
N LEU A 75 7.24 -4.44 11.59
CA LEU A 75 8.13 -5.47 12.13
C LEU A 75 9.44 -4.77 12.51
N THR A 76 9.71 -4.70 13.81
CA THR A 76 11.02 -4.30 14.36
C THR A 76 11.97 -5.48 14.39
#